data_AF-A0A497KXD3-F1
#
_entry.id   AF-A0A497KXD3-F1
#
_cell.length_a   1.000
_cell.length_b   1.000
_cell.length_c   1.000
_cell.angle_alpha   90.00
_cell.angle_beta   90.00
_cell.angle_gamma   90.00
#
_symmetry.space_group_name_H-M   'P 1'
#
loop_
_entity.id
_entity.type
_entity.pdbx_description
1 polymer ?
#
loop_
_entity_poly.entity_id
_entity_poly.type
_entity_poly.pdbx_seq_one_letter_code
_entity_poly.pdbx_strand_id
1 'polypeptide(L)' 'MNPVAVLRKVSERVAPGRAPSYMEAHVLKALELASERSLGRAALGRRLGLGEGAARTMIRHLREAGLIEVSR' A
#
# COMPACT_ATOMS: atom_id res chain seq x y z
N MET A 1 -3.01 1.52 -19.09
CA MET A 1 -3.00 0.77 -17.81
C MET A 1 -4.40 0.85 -17.22
N ASN A 2 -5.04 -0.26 -16.86
CA ASN A 2 -6.33 -0.22 -16.18
C ASN A 2 -6.11 0.07 -14.68
N PRO A 3 -6.59 1.22 -14.14
CA PRO A 3 -6.30 1.60 -12.75
C PRO A 3 -6.79 0.57 -11.72
N VAL A 4 -7.95 -0.05 -11.95
CA VAL A 4 -8.52 -1.07 -11.05
C VAL A 4 -7.67 -2.33 -11.03
N ALA A 5 -7.11 -2.72 -12.18
CA ALA A 5 -6.20 -3.86 -12.26
C ALA A 5 -4.91 -3.64 -11.47
N VAL A 6 -4.43 -2.39 -11.41
CA VAL A 6 -3.24 -2.03 -10.61
C VAL A 6 -3.53 -2.15 -9.12
N LEU A 7 -4.68 -1.64 -8.66
CA LEU A 7 -5.06 -1.74 -7.25
C LEU A 7 -5.13 -3.20 -6.81
N ARG A 8 -5.75 -4.07 -7.63
CA ARG A 8 -5.81 -5.53 -7.40
C ARG A 8 -4.42 -6.14 -7.28
N LYS A 9 -3.53 -5.85 -8.24
CA LYS A 9 -2.15 -6.35 -8.24
C LYS A 9 -1.40 -5.99 -6.96
N VAL A 10 -1.63 -4.80 -6.40
CA VAL A 10 -0.98 -4.36 -5.15
C VAL A 10 -1.58 -5.06 -3.92
N SER A 11 -2.89 -5.27 -3.89
CA SER A 11 -3.58 -6.00 -2.81
C SER A 11 -3.38 -7.51 -2.83
N GLU A 12 -2.88 -8.05 -3.94
CA GLU A 12 -2.59 -9.47 -4.07
C GLU A 12 -1.27 -9.86 -3.40
N ARG A 13 -1.14 -11.16 -3.15
CA ARG A 13 0.08 -11.77 -2.61
C ARG A 13 1.18 -11.77 -3.67
N VAL A 14 2.39 -11.37 -3.27
CA VAL A 14 3.59 -11.43 -4.12
C VAL A 14 4.30 -12.79 -4.04
N ALA A 15 3.99 -13.62 -3.03
CA ALA A 15 4.59 -14.94 -2.82
C ALA A 15 3.60 -15.96 -2.19
N PRO A 16 3.89 -17.27 -2.21
CA PRO A 16 3.08 -18.29 -1.54
C PRO A 16 2.94 -17.98 -0.04
N GLY A 17 1.72 -17.98 0.48
CA GLY A 17 1.44 -17.64 1.87
C GLY A 17 0.07 -17.00 2.09
N ARG A 18 -0.14 -16.47 3.31
CA ARG A 18 -1.37 -15.80 3.72
C ARG A 18 -1.55 -14.52 2.90
N ALA A 19 -2.78 -14.27 2.44
CA ALA A 19 -3.10 -13.03 1.75
C ALA A 19 -2.78 -11.80 2.62
N PRO A 20 -2.40 -10.66 2.03
CA PRO A 20 -2.21 -9.44 2.79
C PRO A 20 -3.50 -9.08 3.56
N SER A 21 -3.37 -8.51 4.76
CA SER A 21 -4.53 -8.10 5.57
C SER A 21 -5.12 -6.75 5.14
N TYR A 22 -4.82 -6.31 3.92
CA TYR A 22 -5.32 -5.07 3.33
C TYR A 22 -5.94 -5.38 1.97
N MET A 23 -6.69 -4.43 1.43
CA MET A 23 -7.52 -4.60 0.24
C MET A 23 -7.40 -3.35 -0.64
N GLU A 24 -8.01 -3.37 -1.82
CA GLU A 24 -7.94 -2.32 -2.83
C GLU A 24 -8.34 -0.95 -2.26
N ALA A 25 -9.34 -0.89 -1.37
CA ALA A 25 -9.74 0.34 -0.69
C ALA A 25 -8.60 0.96 0.15
N HIS A 26 -7.83 0.12 0.85
CA HIS A 26 -6.67 0.59 1.60
C HIS A 26 -5.55 1.09 0.68
N VAL A 27 -5.33 0.41 -0.46
CA VAL A 27 -4.34 0.81 -1.47
C VAL A 27 -4.72 2.17 -2.06
N LEU A 28 -5.98 2.34 -2.46
CA LEU A 28 -6.50 3.59 -2.99
C LEU A 28 -6.34 4.72 -1.97
N LYS A 29 -6.73 4.49 -0.71
CA LYS A 29 -6.58 5.50 0.34
C LYS A 29 -5.12 5.83 0.63
N ALA A 30 -4.21 4.85 0.55
CA ALA A 30 -2.78 5.10 0.70
C ALA A 30 -2.23 6.02 -0.39
N LEU A 31 -2.66 5.85 -1.65
CA LEU A 31 -2.28 6.70 -2.77
C LEU A 31 -2.82 8.12 -2.63
N GLU A 32 -4.09 8.26 -2.22
CA GLU A 32 -4.70 9.57 -1.93
C GLU A 32 -3.87 10.30 -0.86
N LEU A 33 -3.58 9.63 0.27
CA LEU A 33 -2.79 10.19 1.36
C LEU A 33 -1.36 10.57 0.93
N ALA A 34 -0.73 9.75 0.10
CA ALA A 34 0.62 10.01 -0.41
C ALA A 34 0.65 11.16 -1.42
N SER A 35 -0.45 11.40 -2.14
CA SER A 35 -0.57 12.52 -3.09
C SER A 35 -0.68 13.88 -2.40
N GLU A 36 -1.23 13.91 -1.18
CA GLU A 36 -1.38 15.15 -0.40
C GLU A 36 -0.05 15.61 0.21
N ARG A 37 0.70 14.68 0.81
CA ARG A 37 1.97 14.96 1.49
C ARG A 37 2.74 13.68 1.81
N SER A 38 4.03 13.82 2.11
CA SER A 38 4.83 12.72 2.66
C SER A 38 4.28 12.24 4.02
N LEU A 39 4.06 10.94 4.16
CA LEU A 39 3.63 10.30 5.40
C LEU A 39 4.64 9.24 5.86
N GLY A 40 5.02 9.29 7.13
CA GLY A 40 5.76 8.20 7.76
C GLY A 40 4.93 6.92 7.85
N ARG A 41 5.59 5.76 7.69
CA ARG A 41 4.96 4.42 7.73
C ARG A 41 4.00 4.21 8.89
N ALA A 42 4.40 4.60 10.10
CA ALA A 42 3.57 4.40 11.30
C ALA A 42 2.29 5.26 11.25
N ALA A 43 2.37 6.49 10.73
CA ALA A 43 1.21 7.35 10.54
C ALA A 43 0.28 6.81 9.45
N LEU A 44 0.84 6.29 8.35
CA LEU A 44 0.08 5.64 7.28
C LEU A 44 -0.69 4.42 7.83
N GLY A 45 -0.02 3.54 8.56
CA GLY A 45 -0.65 2.37 9.19
C GLY A 45 -1.85 2.75 10.07
N ARG A 46 -1.68 3.76 10.95
CA ARG A 46 -2.78 4.26 11.79
C ARG A 46 -3.95 4.82 10.98
N ARG A 47 -3.68 5.62 9.94
CA ARG A 47 -4.75 6.19 9.08
C ARG A 47 -5.50 5.13 8.28
N LEU A 48 -4.85 4.02 7.97
CA LEU A 48 -5.46 2.91 7.24
C LEU A 48 -6.04 1.82 8.15
N GLY A 49 -5.91 1.93 9.48
CA GLY A 49 -6.33 0.87 10.41
C GLY A 49 -5.51 -0.42 10.28
N LEU A 50 -4.26 -0.33 9.80
CA LEU A 50 -3.40 -1.47 9.52
C LEU A 50 -2.30 -1.62 10.59
N GLY A 51 -2.01 -2.88 10.94
CA GLY A 51 -0.82 -3.22 11.71
C GLY A 51 0.47 -2.91 10.96
N GLU A 52 1.59 -2.75 11.69
CA GLU A 52 2.88 -2.35 11.09
C GLU A 52 3.35 -3.26 9.95
N GLY A 53 3.16 -4.58 10.09
CA GLY A 53 3.55 -5.55 9.06
C GLY A 53 2.76 -5.39 7.77
N ALA A 54 1.47 -5.11 7.87
CA ALA A 54 0.58 -4.89 6.73
C ALA A 54 0.94 -3.57 6.02
N ALA A 55 1.14 -2.49 6.79
CA ALA A 55 1.57 -1.20 6.24
C ALA A 55 2.94 -1.32 5.53
N ARG A 56 3.90 -2.03 6.14
CA ARG A 56 5.22 -2.27 5.52
C ARG A 56 5.10 -3.04 4.20
N THR A 57 4.28 -4.08 4.18
CA THR A 57 4.06 -4.90 2.98
C THR A 57 3.40 -4.08 1.87
N MET A 58 2.38 -3.30 2.20
CA MET A 58 1.71 -2.41 1.24
C MET A 58 2.66 -1.38 0.63
N ILE A 59 3.42 -0.67 1.47
CA ILE A 59 4.41 0.33 1.00
C ILE A 59 5.42 -0.34 0.04
N ARG A 60 5.89 -1.54 0.37
CA ARG A 60 6.79 -2.30 -0.51
C ARG A 60 6.13 -2.59 -1.86
N HIS A 61 4.91 -3.10 -1.89
CA HIS A 61 4.22 -3.43 -3.16
C HIS A 61 3.93 -2.18 -3.99
N LEU A 62 3.52 -1.08 -3.35
CA LEU A 62 3.32 0.21 -4.02
C LEU A 62 4.61 0.72 -4.67
N ARG A 63 5.74 0.62 -3.96
CA ARG A 63 7.06 1.00 -4.49
C ARG A 63 7.49 0.08 -5.63
N GLU A 64 7.34 -1.23 -5.49
CA GLU A 64 7.66 -2.22 -6.55
C GLU A 64 6.77 -2.03 -7.80
N ALA A 65 5.55 -1.52 -7.63
CA ALA A 65 4.68 -1.13 -8.72
C ALA A 65 5.01 0.25 -9.33
N GLY A 66 5.98 0.98 -8.78
CA GLY A 66 6.37 2.32 -9.24
C GLY A 66 5.33 3.40 -8.96
N LEU A 67 4.44 3.19 -7.98
CA LEU A 67 3.35 4.11 -7.66
C LEU A 67 3.70 5.13 -6.59
N ILE A 68 4.72 4.86 -5.78
CA ILE A 68 5.22 5.76 -4.73
C ILE A 68 6.74 5.71 -4.67
N GLU A 69 7.31 6.79 -4.17
CA GLU A 69 8.71 6.86 -3.74
C GLU A 69 8.80 6.83 -2.21
N VAL A 70 9.90 6.31 -1.68
CA VAL A 70 10.14 6.23 -0.23
C VAL A 70 11.50 6.84 0.08
N SER A 71 11.51 7.94 0.82
CA SER A 71 12.73 8.56 1.38
C SER A 71 13.00 8.07 2.81
N ARG A 72 14.25 8.21 3.27
CA ARG A 72 14.63 7.96 4.67
C ARG A 72 14.33 9.17 5.54
#